data_AF-A0AAE2SET0-F1
#
_entry.id   AF-A0AAE2SET0-F1
#
_cell.length_a   1.000
_cell.length_b   1.000
_cell.length_c   1.000
_cell.angle_alpha   90.00
_cell.angle_beta   90.00
_cell.angle_gamma   90.00
#
_symmetry.space_group_name_H-M   'P 1'
#
loop_
_entity.id
_entity.type
_entity.pdbx_description
1 polymer ?
#
loop_
_entity_poly.entity_id
_entity_poly.type
_entity_poly.pdbx_seq_one_letter_code
_entity_poly.pdbx_strand_id
1 'polypeptide(L)'
;MSTKTTILGMALCSVALCHSSSAASFIFDGGNLEAAANWTNQTAGGTGLPGDGDTGTIAVDGTVTGNNQVGGFGGATLTQTAGTITATPGFNFFNSGGSTIPTYNLQGGTLNLGTGLLNANGSTVNLTGGELFYGGRFISNNATGVLNIGGSVVITASGAVDIDISTATGVFDFATDWTGSFSSGVTTTEADWIQELVTNTGDGTATVGGTAITAGNFTDYFEVTPISGGGSTLTLVPEPSSVALLGLGGLALIMRRRK
;
A
#
# COMPACT_ATOMS: atom_id res chain seq x y z
N MET A 1 73.25 -18.58 39.40
CA MET A 1 72.81 -17.88 38.17
C MET A 1 71.31 -18.06 38.04
N SER A 2 70.55 -17.00 38.31
CA SER A 2 69.09 -17.01 38.35
C SER A 2 68.58 -16.32 37.08
N THR A 3 67.93 -17.08 36.21
CA THR A 3 67.31 -16.54 34.99
C THR A 3 65.84 -16.28 35.31
N LYS A 4 65.50 -15.03 35.64
CA LYS A 4 64.12 -14.56 35.75
C LYS A 4 63.60 -14.26 34.34
N THR A 5 62.70 -15.09 33.84
CA THR A 5 61.91 -14.80 32.63
C THR A 5 60.64 -14.07 33.05
N THR A 6 60.61 -12.76 32.86
CA THR A 6 59.40 -11.95 33.00
C THR A 6 58.55 -12.13 31.74
N ILE A 7 57.45 -12.87 31.84
CA ILE A 7 56.43 -12.93 30.79
C ILE A 7 55.53 -11.69 30.98
N LEU A 8 55.69 -10.71 30.10
CA LEU A 8 54.74 -9.61 29.94
C LEU A 8 53.42 -10.21 29.41
N GLY A 9 52.42 -10.34 30.27
CA GLY A 9 51.05 -10.60 29.85
C GLY A 9 50.50 -9.37 29.14
N MET A 10 50.58 -9.35 27.81
CA MET A 10 49.83 -8.40 27.00
C MET A 10 48.34 -8.62 27.23
N ALA A 11 47.70 -7.69 27.93
CA ALA A 11 46.26 -7.58 27.94
C ALA A 11 45.80 -7.25 26.51
N LEU A 12 45.32 -8.26 25.78
CA LEU A 12 44.48 -8.03 24.61
C LEU A 12 43.22 -7.32 25.10
N CYS A 13 43.21 -5.99 25.03
CA CYS A 13 41.96 -5.25 24.96
C CYS A 13 41.37 -5.55 23.58
N SER A 14 40.58 -6.62 23.47
CA SER A 14 39.71 -6.82 22.33
C SER A 14 38.72 -5.67 22.32
N VAL A 15 38.99 -4.67 21.47
CA VAL A 15 38.03 -3.64 21.11
C VAL A 15 36.85 -4.35 20.47
N ALA A 16 35.83 -4.64 21.27
CA ALA A 16 34.52 -4.95 20.77
C ALA A 16 34.00 -3.67 20.11
N LEU A 17 34.34 -3.48 18.83
CA LEU A 17 33.68 -2.52 17.97
C LEU A 17 32.26 -3.06 17.74
N CYS A 18 31.39 -2.82 18.73
CA CYS A 18 29.96 -3.00 18.60
C CYS A 18 29.46 -1.97 17.59
N HIS A 19 29.45 -2.34 16.31
CA HIS A 19 28.59 -1.70 15.34
C HIS A 19 27.31 -2.52 15.26
N SER A 20 26.40 -2.29 16.21
CA SER A 20 24.99 -2.59 16.02
C SER A 20 24.40 -1.53 15.08
N SER A 21 24.77 -1.57 13.80
CA SER A 21 23.97 -0.94 12.77
C SER A 21 22.77 -1.84 12.53
N SER A 22 21.59 -1.49 13.04
CA SER A 22 20.36 -2.04 12.48
C SER A 22 20.39 -1.70 11.00
N ALA A 23 20.39 -2.71 10.12
CA ALA A 23 20.48 -2.40 8.71
C ALA A 23 19.16 -1.76 8.28
N ALA A 24 19.24 -0.59 7.66
CA ALA A 24 18.08 0.20 7.25
C ALA A 24 17.27 -0.41 6.09
N SER A 25 17.73 -1.55 5.54
CA SER A 25 17.10 -2.25 4.42
C SER A 25 17.05 -3.77 4.64
N PHE A 26 15.90 -4.41 4.46
CA PHE A 26 15.73 -5.87 4.44
C PHE A 26 15.20 -6.39 3.10
N ILE A 27 15.49 -7.66 2.78
CA ILE A 27 14.92 -8.38 1.63
C ILE A 27 14.21 -9.63 2.15
N PHE A 28 13.00 -9.87 1.64
CA PHE A 28 12.23 -11.07 1.91
C PHE A 28 12.60 -12.20 0.94
N ASP A 29 12.91 -13.38 1.48
CA ASP A 29 13.33 -14.55 0.70
C ASP A 29 12.17 -15.51 0.37
N GLY A 30 10.94 -15.19 0.78
CA GLY A 30 9.74 -15.99 0.50
C GLY A 30 9.25 -16.78 1.71
N GLY A 31 8.04 -17.34 1.60
CA GLY A 31 7.41 -18.11 2.68
C GLY A 31 6.49 -17.26 3.56
N ASN A 32 6.47 -17.50 4.88
CA ASN A 32 5.64 -16.74 5.81
C ASN A 32 6.22 -15.34 6.09
N LEU A 33 5.46 -14.27 5.90
CA LEU A 33 5.93 -12.89 6.13
C LEU A 33 6.16 -12.59 7.61
N GLU A 34 5.38 -13.22 8.49
CA GLU A 34 5.53 -13.13 9.93
C GLU A 34 6.71 -13.95 10.48
N ALA A 35 7.35 -14.77 9.65
CA ALA A 35 8.48 -15.59 10.07
C ALA A 35 9.80 -14.84 9.92
N ALA A 36 10.38 -14.47 11.06
CA ALA A 36 11.72 -13.89 11.20
C ALA A 36 12.80 -14.55 10.32
N ALA A 37 12.72 -15.88 10.16
CA ALA A 37 13.67 -16.68 9.39
C ALA A 37 13.73 -16.33 7.89
N ASN A 38 12.68 -15.73 7.34
CA ASN A 38 12.53 -15.45 5.91
C ASN A 38 13.02 -14.04 5.51
N TRP A 39 13.60 -13.31 6.47
CA TRP A 39 14.15 -11.98 6.25
C TRP A 39 15.68 -12.03 6.32
N THR A 40 16.33 -11.51 5.28
CA THR A 40 17.80 -11.58 5.06
C THR A 40 18.63 -10.74 6.02
N ASN A 41 18.02 -9.81 6.77
CA ASN A 41 18.73 -8.85 7.62
C ASN A 41 18.88 -9.33 9.09
N GLN A 42 18.96 -10.64 9.31
CA GLN A 42 19.25 -11.17 10.64
C GLN A 42 20.70 -10.88 11.04
N THR A 43 20.95 -9.71 11.61
CA THR A 43 22.13 -9.54 12.46
C THR A 43 22.01 -10.48 13.66
N ALA A 44 23.13 -11.04 14.11
CA ALA A 44 23.15 -12.03 15.19
C ALA A 44 22.50 -11.47 16.47
N GLY A 45 21.25 -11.90 16.74
CA GLY A 45 20.45 -11.46 17.89
C GLY A 45 19.18 -10.66 17.57
N GLY A 46 18.91 -10.32 16.30
CA GLY A 46 17.68 -9.63 15.90
C GLY A 46 16.45 -10.54 15.82
N THR A 47 15.25 -9.97 15.96
CA THR A 47 13.95 -10.67 15.87
C THR A 47 13.55 -11.03 14.44
N GLY A 48 14.42 -10.83 13.46
CA GLY A 48 14.22 -11.09 12.03
C GLY A 48 13.08 -10.32 11.37
N LEU A 49 12.21 -9.64 12.11
CA LEU A 49 11.24 -8.71 11.54
C LEU A 49 11.88 -7.33 11.34
N PRO A 50 11.44 -6.58 10.31
CA PRO A 50 11.74 -5.15 10.19
C PRO A 50 11.53 -4.39 11.50
N GLY A 51 12.54 -3.63 11.91
CA GLY A 51 12.47 -2.73 13.06
C GLY A 51 11.88 -1.37 12.70
N ASP A 52 11.81 -0.49 13.69
CA ASP A 52 11.26 0.85 13.51
C ASP A 52 12.08 1.67 12.51
N GLY A 53 11.40 2.23 11.49
CA GLY A 53 12.03 3.02 10.43
C GLY A 53 12.76 2.20 9.35
N ASP A 54 12.79 0.87 9.45
CA ASP A 54 13.40 0.03 8.44
C ASP A 54 12.63 0.08 7.11
N THR A 55 13.34 -0.10 6.01
CA THR A 55 12.72 -0.23 4.69
C THR A 55 12.98 -1.61 4.12
N GLY A 56 12.12 -2.12 3.25
CA GLY A 56 12.46 -3.36 2.56
C GLY A 56 11.54 -3.75 1.45
N THR A 57 11.97 -4.78 0.71
CA THR A 57 11.38 -5.15 -0.56
C THR A 57 10.92 -6.60 -0.58
N ILE A 58 9.74 -6.82 -1.14
CA ILE A 58 9.19 -8.14 -1.49
C ILE A 58 9.16 -8.23 -3.02
N ALA A 59 9.84 -9.23 -3.58
CA ALA A 59 9.83 -9.52 -5.00
C ALA A 59 9.60 -11.01 -5.31
N VAL A 60 9.18 -11.77 -4.30
CA VAL A 60 8.98 -13.21 -4.32
C VAL A 60 7.65 -13.55 -3.66
N ASP A 61 7.19 -14.79 -3.86
CA ASP A 61 5.93 -15.24 -3.29
C ASP A 61 6.01 -15.39 -1.78
N GLY A 62 4.91 -15.08 -1.10
CA GLY A 62 4.79 -15.23 0.34
C GLY A 62 3.36 -15.44 0.79
N THR A 63 3.24 -15.86 2.04
CA THR A 63 1.99 -16.12 2.71
C THR A 63 1.95 -15.38 4.04
N VAL A 64 0.78 -14.86 4.41
CA VAL A 64 0.50 -14.44 5.78
C VAL A 64 -0.39 -15.51 6.39
N THR A 65 0.08 -16.18 7.44
CA THR A 65 -0.68 -17.24 8.11
C THR A 65 -1.18 -16.79 9.48
N GLY A 66 -2.42 -17.16 9.84
CA GLY A 66 -3.03 -16.85 11.14
C GLY A 66 -3.90 -15.59 11.18
N ASN A 67 -4.31 -15.18 12.38
CA ASN A 67 -5.29 -14.11 12.57
C ASN A 67 -4.67 -12.70 12.42
N ASN A 68 -4.58 -12.27 11.16
CA ASN A 68 -4.80 -10.92 10.62
C ASN A 68 -4.02 -9.73 11.20
N GLN A 69 -2.77 -9.90 11.59
CA GLN A 69 -1.94 -8.80 12.09
C GLN A 69 -0.47 -9.02 11.74
N VAL A 70 0.01 -8.43 10.63
CA VAL A 70 1.45 -8.24 10.44
C VAL A 70 1.79 -6.89 11.10
N GLY A 71 2.18 -6.96 12.37
CA GLY A 71 2.35 -5.79 13.24
C GLY A 71 3.75 -5.70 13.85
N GLY A 72 4.04 -4.57 14.50
CA GLY A 72 5.34 -4.32 15.14
C GLY A 72 6.37 -3.63 14.24
N PHE A 73 5.92 -2.99 13.17
CA PHE A 73 6.75 -2.30 12.19
C PHE A 73 6.77 -0.78 12.41
N GLY A 74 7.11 -0.25 13.59
CA GLY A 74 6.92 1.17 13.89
C GLY A 74 7.61 2.12 12.89
N GLY A 75 6.86 2.65 11.93
CA GLY A 75 7.42 3.47 10.84
C GLY A 75 8.21 2.70 9.77
N ALA A 76 8.13 1.38 9.73
CA ALA A 76 8.78 0.61 8.67
C ALA A 76 8.05 0.80 7.34
N THR A 77 8.79 0.71 6.23
CA THR A 77 8.26 0.76 4.86
C THR A 77 8.50 -0.55 4.16
N LEU A 78 7.43 -1.23 3.76
CA LEU A 78 7.48 -2.46 2.99
C LEU A 78 7.00 -2.19 1.57
N THR A 79 7.81 -2.52 0.57
CA THR A 79 7.46 -2.34 -0.84
C THR A 79 7.44 -3.68 -1.57
N GLN A 80 6.26 -4.08 -2.05
CA GLN A 80 6.11 -5.22 -2.94
C GLN A 80 6.24 -4.77 -4.39
N THR A 81 7.23 -5.31 -5.10
CA THR A 81 7.53 -4.99 -6.50
C THR A 81 7.21 -6.15 -7.45
N ALA A 82 7.11 -7.37 -6.94
CA ALA A 82 6.78 -8.58 -7.70
C ALA A 82 6.29 -9.69 -6.74
N GLY A 83 6.02 -10.88 -7.29
CA GLY A 83 5.56 -12.04 -6.53
C GLY A 83 4.11 -11.92 -6.07
N THR A 84 3.59 -13.00 -5.48
CA THR A 84 2.24 -13.08 -4.92
C THR A 84 2.30 -13.17 -3.40
N ILE A 85 1.69 -12.22 -2.71
CA ILE A 85 1.42 -12.32 -1.28
C ILE A 85 -0.01 -12.80 -1.08
N THR A 86 -0.17 -13.98 -0.49
CA THR A 86 -1.49 -14.53 -0.14
C THR A 86 -1.75 -14.37 1.35
N ALA A 87 -2.85 -13.71 1.71
CA ALA A 87 -3.21 -13.44 3.10
C ALA A 87 -4.69 -13.76 3.35
N THR A 88 -4.95 -14.88 4.04
CA THR A 88 -6.30 -15.34 4.35
C THR A 88 -6.39 -15.59 5.87
N PRO A 89 -7.32 -14.95 6.60
CA PRO A 89 -8.49 -14.20 6.14
C PRO A 89 -8.29 -12.67 6.00
N GLY A 90 -7.08 -12.16 5.76
CA GLY A 90 -6.88 -10.74 5.47
C GLY A 90 -5.44 -10.27 5.64
N PHE A 91 -5.19 -9.04 5.24
CA PHE A 91 -3.91 -8.37 5.37
C PHE A 91 -4.08 -7.08 6.17
N ASN A 92 -3.37 -7.00 7.29
CA ASN A 92 -3.41 -5.86 8.17
C ASN A 92 -1.98 -5.45 8.47
N PHE A 93 -1.58 -4.33 7.89
CA PHE A 93 -0.32 -3.67 8.18
C PHE A 93 -0.68 -2.55 9.15
N PHE A 94 -0.43 -2.73 10.45
CA PHE A 94 -0.95 -1.79 11.46
C PHE A 94 0.14 -1.32 12.41
N ASN A 95 -0.08 -0.13 12.94
CA ASN A 95 0.72 0.42 14.01
C ASN A 95 0.18 -0.05 15.37
N SER A 96 1.00 -0.74 16.16
CA SER A 96 0.64 -1.21 17.50
C SER A 96 0.76 -0.15 18.61
N GLY A 97 0.99 1.13 18.25
CA GLY A 97 1.00 2.26 19.19
C GLY A 97 2.28 3.11 19.21
N GLY A 98 3.13 3.01 18.19
CA GLY A 98 4.29 3.88 17.99
C GLY A 98 3.94 5.24 17.40
N SER A 99 4.83 6.23 17.54
CA SER A 99 4.65 7.58 16.98
C SER A 99 4.84 7.64 15.45
N THR A 100 5.33 6.57 14.83
CA THR A 100 5.68 6.49 13.41
C THR A 100 4.72 5.57 12.67
N ILE A 101 4.27 6.00 11.49
CA ILE A 101 3.22 5.32 10.71
C ILE A 101 3.88 4.29 9.77
N PRO A 102 3.63 2.99 9.93
CA PRO A 102 4.10 1.98 8.98
C PRO A 102 3.48 2.20 7.60
N THR A 103 4.25 1.94 6.55
CA THR A 103 3.82 2.09 5.16
C THR A 103 3.97 0.77 4.39
N TYR A 104 2.91 0.33 3.71
CA TYR A 104 2.97 -0.76 2.74
C TYR A 104 2.70 -0.21 1.33
N ASN A 105 3.57 -0.54 0.38
CA ASN A 105 3.46 -0.13 -1.02
C ASN A 105 3.32 -1.37 -1.91
N LEU A 106 2.21 -1.46 -2.64
CA LEU A 106 2.07 -2.38 -3.77
C LEU A 106 2.44 -1.63 -5.06
N GLN A 107 3.65 -1.88 -5.57
CA GLN A 107 4.17 -1.28 -6.81
C GLN A 107 4.18 -2.28 -7.97
N GLY A 108 4.02 -3.57 -7.69
CA GLY A 108 3.94 -4.65 -8.67
C GLY A 108 3.62 -5.98 -7.99
N GLY A 109 3.46 -7.04 -8.79
CA GLY A 109 3.03 -8.36 -8.30
C GLY A 109 1.55 -8.38 -7.91
N THR A 110 1.19 -9.31 -7.02
CA THR A 110 -0.18 -9.56 -6.61
C THR A 110 -0.30 -9.60 -5.08
N LEU A 111 -1.27 -8.87 -4.52
CA LEU A 111 -1.74 -9.05 -3.16
C LEU A 111 -3.10 -9.77 -3.21
N ASN A 112 -3.14 -11.02 -2.79
CA ASN A 112 -4.34 -11.85 -2.81
C ASN A 112 -4.86 -12.09 -1.39
N LEU A 113 -5.97 -11.43 -1.06
CA LEU A 113 -6.59 -11.52 0.25
C LEU A 113 -7.66 -12.61 0.33
N GLY A 114 -7.99 -13.28 -0.79
CA GLY A 114 -9.11 -14.22 -0.85
C GLY A 114 -10.40 -13.54 -0.39
N THR A 115 -11.06 -14.10 0.63
CA THR A 115 -12.25 -13.50 1.27
C THR A 115 -11.92 -12.45 2.34
N GLY A 116 -10.65 -12.04 2.42
CA GLY A 116 -10.13 -11.22 3.48
C GLY A 116 -10.29 -9.72 3.27
N LEU A 117 -9.93 -8.99 4.31
CA LEU A 117 -9.96 -7.53 4.35
C LEU A 117 -8.58 -6.93 4.19
N LEU A 118 -8.51 -5.73 3.61
CA LEU A 118 -7.34 -4.86 3.65
C LEU A 118 -7.57 -3.79 4.71
N ASN A 119 -6.72 -3.73 5.73
CA ASN A 119 -6.86 -2.79 6.83
C ASN A 119 -5.66 -1.84 6.91
N ALA A 120 -5.93 -0.55 6.80
CA ALA A 120 -4.95 0.53 6.95
C ALA A 120 -4.98 1.16 8.36
N ASN A 121 -5.39 0.42 9.40
CA ASN A 121 -5.50 0.94 10.77
C ASN A 121 -4.17 1.49 11.28
N GLY A 122 -4.05 2.81 11.32
CA GLY A 122 -2.86 3.50 11.83
C GLY A 122 -1.65 3.35 10.91
N SER A 123 -1.86 3.00 9.64
CA SER A 123 -0.83 2.79 8.63
C SER A 123 -1.16 3.51 7.33
N THR A 124 -0.18 3.55 6.43
CA THR A 124 -0.38 4.01 5.05
C THR A 124 -0.26 2.82 4.12
N VAL A 125 -1.28 2.58 3.30
CA VAL A 125 -1.27 1.59 2.23
C VAL A 125 -1.35 2.32 0.90
N ASN A 126 -0.32 2.16 0.08
CA ASN A 126 -0.24 2.73 -1.26
C ASN A 126 -0.35 1.61 -2.30
N LEU A 127 -1.35 1.71 -3.15
CA LEU A 127 -1.59 0.78 -4.26
C LEU A 127 -1.29 1.54 -5.56
N THR A 128 -0.08 1.39 -6.09
CA THR A 128 0.40 2.19 -7.25
C THR A 128 0.71 1.35 -8.49
N GLY A 129 0.77 0.04 -8.35
CA GLY A 129 0.94 -0.92 -9.45
C GLY A 129 0.55 -2.32 -9.01
N GLY A 130 0.66 -3.30 -9.91
CA GLY A 130 0.30 -4.69 -9.62
C GLY A 130 -1.21 -4.94 -9.54
N GLU A 131 -1.58 -6.01 -8.84
CA GLU A 131 -2.95 -6.48 -8.71
C GLU A 131 -3.33 -6.69 -7.23
N LEU A 132 -4.51 -6.24 -6.84
CA LEU A 132 -5.13 -6.55 -5.56
C LEU A 132 -6.40 -7.37 -5.79
N PHE A 133 -6.44 -8.57 -5.21
CA PHE A 133 -7.65 -9.39 -5.13
C PHE A 133 -8.15 -9.41 -3.69
N TYR A 134 -9.41 -9.06 -3.47
CA TYR A 134 -10.02 -9.11 -2.14
C TYR A 134 -11.49 -9.51 -2.24
N GLY A 135 -12.03 -10.04 -1.15
CA GLY A 135 -13.41 -10.52 -1.09
C GLY A 135 -14.14 -10.13 0.18
N GLY A 136 -13.45 -9.43 1.08
CA GLY A 136 -14.03 -8.79 2.26
C GLY A 136 -14.16 -7.29 2.05
N ARG A 137 -13.53 -6.51 2.92
CA ARG A 137 -13.74 -5.07 3.06
C ARG A 137 -12.43 -4.28 3.00
N PHE A 138 -12.48 -3.07 2.47
CA PHE A 138 -11.44 -2.06 2.70
C PHE A 138 -11.75 -1.31 3.99
N ILE A 139 -10.81 -1.30 4.94
CA ILE A 139 -10.99 -0.65 6.24
C ILE A 139 -9.91 0.41 6.45
N SER A 140 -10.34 1.63 6.79
CA SER A 140 -9.50 2.65 7.42
C SER A 140 -10.20 3.17 8.68
N ASN A 141 -9.94 2.49 9.80
CA ASN A 141 -10.67 2.67 11.06
C ASN A 141 -9.85 3.36 12.16
N ASN A 142 -8.85 4.15 11.79
CA ASN A 142 -8.06 4.94 12.71
C ASN A 142 -7.70 6.27 12.08
N ALA A 143 -7.56 7.30 12.92
CA ALA A 143 -7.41 8.68 12.52
C ALA A 143 -6.20 8.95 11.60
N THR A 144 -5.20 8.06 11.58
CA THR A 144 -4.02 8.17 10.73
C THR A 144 -3.95 7.11 9.62
N GLY A 145 -5.04 6.36 9.43
CA GLY A 145 -5.13 5.35 8.37
C GLY A 145 -5.35 5.99 7.01
N VAL A 146 -4.46 5.67 6.06
CA VAL A 146 -4.53 6.21 4.70
C VAL A 146 -4.45 5.05 3.70
N LEU A 147 -5.41 5.00 2.78
CA LEU A 147 -5.40 4.09 1.63
C LEU A 147 -5.36 4.94 0.35
N ASN A 148 -4.27 4.82 -0.41
CA ASN A 148 -4.07 5.55 -1.65
C ASN A 148 -4.09 4.57 -2.84
N ILE A 149 -4.81 4.94 -3.90
CA ILE A 149 -4.87 4.23 -5.17
C ILE A 149 -4.29 5.15 -6.24
N GLY A 150 -3.25 4.71 -6.94
CA GLY A 150 -2.54 5.51 -7.94
C GLY A 150 -1.93 4.66 -9.03
N GLY A 151 -1.23 5.32 -9.96
CA GLY A 151 -0.47 4.64 -11.01
C GLY A 151 -1.33 3.62 -11.79
N SER A 152 -0.87 2.37 -11.92
CA SER A 152 -1.52 1.37 -12.78
C SER A 152 -2.14 0.20 -12.02
N VAL A 153 -2.42 0.33 -10.73
CA VAL A 153 -2.92 -0.81 -9.94
C VAL A 153 -4.31 -1.28 -10.41
N VAL A 154 -4.49 -2.59 -10.50
CA VAL A 154 -5.79 -3.22 -10.78
C VAL A 154 -6.34 -3.83 -9.50
N ILE A 155 -7.58 -3.50 -9.16
CA ILE A 155 -8.27 -3.99 -7.97
C ILE A 155 -9.46 -4.83 -8.44
N THR A 156 -9.58 -6.03 -7.88
CA THR A 156 -10.67 -6.96 -8.18
C THR A 156 -11.33 -7.42 -6.89
N ALA A 157 -12.59 -7.04 -6.71
CA ALA A 157 -13.45 -7.55 -5.66
C ALA A 157 -14.09 -8.88 -6.11
N SER A 158 -13.89 -9.96 -5.35
CA SER A 158 -14.59 -11.23 -5.57
C SER A 158 -16.04 -11.22 -5.09
N GLY A 159 -16.46 -10.15 -4.41
CA GLY A 159 -17.81 -9.92 -3.90
C GLY A 159 -18.27 -8.48 -4.13
N ALA A 160 -19.27 -8.04 -3.37
CA ALA A 160 -19.64 -6.62 -3.34
C ALA A 160 -18.47 -5.78 -2.84
N VAL A 161 -18.29 -4.60 -3.40
CA VAL A 161 -17.39 -3.60 -2.84
C VAL A 161 -17.93 -3.17 -1.48
N ASP A 162 -17.06 -3.09 -0.48
CA ASP A 162 -17.37 -2.62 0.86
C ASP A 162 -16.18 -1.77 1.32
N ILE A 163 -16.43 -0.49 1.57
CA ILE A 163 -15.44 0.50 1.99
C ILE A 163 -15.91 1.14 3.29
N ASP A 164 -15.16 0.93 4.37
CA ASP A 164 -15.47 1.44 5.71
C ASP A 164 -14.35 2.37 6.20
N ILE A 165 -14.64 3.67 6.23
CA ILE A 165 -13.73 4.71 6.76
C ILE A 165 -14.32 5.21 8.09
N SER A 166 -14.17 4.40 9.14
CA SER A 166 -14.89 4.62 10.41
C SER A 166 -14.33 5.74 11.31
N THR A 167 -13.51 6.65 10.77
CA THR A 167 -13.02 7.84 11.49
C THR A 167 -13.02 9.06 10.58
N ALA A 168 -13.35 10.22 11.14
CA ALA A 168 -13.45 11.50 10.41
C ALA A 168 -12.15 11.98 9.74
N THR A 169 -11.01 11.36 10.03
CA THR A 169 -9.71 11.70 9.44
C THR A 169 -9.08 10.56 8.64
N GLY A 170 -9.78 9.41 8.53
CA GLY A 170 -9.38 8.35 7.60
C GLY A 170 -9.59 8.81 6.16
N VAL A 171 -8.68 8.45 5.28
CA VAL A 171 -8.72 8.85 3.86
C VAL A 171 -8.63 7.63 2.95
N PHE A 172 -9.52 7.58 1.97
CA PHE A 172 -9.46 6.70 0.81
C PHE A 172 -9.28 7.59 -0.43
N ASP A 173 -8.08 7.70 -0.96
CA ASP A 173 -7.76 8.64 -2.04
C ASP A 173 -7.44 7.90 -3.35
N PHE A 174 -8.03 8.37 -4.44
CA PHE A 174 -7.58 8.05 -5.79
C PHE A 174 -6.70 9.19 -6.29
N ALA A 175 -5.45 8.90 -6.61
CA ALA A 175 -4.57 9.85 -7.27
C ALA A 175 -5.10 10.15 -8.67
N THR A 176 -4.96 11.40 -9.12
CA THR A 176 -5.43 11.88 -10.44
C THR A 176 -4.72 11.19 -11.61
N ASP A 177 -3.60 10.51 -11.35
CA ASP A 177 -2.83 9.76 -12.34
C ASP A 177 -3.17 8.26 -12.36
N TRP A 178 -4.19 7.81 -11.62
CA TRP A 178 -4.58 6.40 -11.63
C TRP A 178 -5.16 6.01 -13.00
N THR A 179 -4.48 5.08 -13.68
CA THR A 179 -4.85 4.53 -14.99
C THR A 179 -5.31 3.07 -14.89
N GLY A 180 -5.42 2.54 -13.67
CA GLY A 180 -5.84 1.17 -13.44
C GLY A 180 -7.36 1.02 -13.44
N SER A 181 -7.85 0.00 -12.75
CA SER A 181 -9.29 -0.25 -12.66
C SER A 181 -9.68 -0.88 -11.34
N PHE A 182 -10.93 -0.67 -10.93
CA PHE A 182 -11.52 -1.33 -9.77
C PHE A 182 -12.79 -2.05 -10.20
N SER A 183 -12.73 -3.38 -10.24
CA SER A 183 -13.83 -4.23 -10.70
C SER A 183 -14.49 -4.99 -9.56
N SER A 184 -15.78 -5.24 -9.71
CA SER A 184 -16.55 -6.16 -8.86
C SER A 184 -17.52 -6.95 -9.73
N GLY A 185 -17.64 -8.26 -9.46
CA GLY A 185 -18.64 -9.11 -10.09
C GLY A 185 -20.07 -8.92 -9.57
N VAL A 186 -20.27 -8.11 -8.52
CA VAL A 186 -21.55 -7.96 -7.81
C VAL A 186 -22.00 -6.50 -7.74
N THR A 187 -21.09 -5.55 -7.54
CA THR A 187 -21.38 -4.12 -7.66
C THR A 187 -21.61 -3.80 -9.13
N THR A 188 -22.84 -3.46 -9.50
CA THR A 188 -23.28 -3.53 -10.90
C THR A 188 -23.59 -2.18 -11.53
N THR A 189 -23.89 -1.17 -10.71
CA THR A 189 -24.36 0.13 -11.19
C THR A 189 -23.55 1.29 -10.64
N GLU A 190 -23.66 2.44 -11.30
CA GLU A 190 -23.14 3.71 -10.79
C GLU A 190 -23.68 4.04 -9.39
N ALA A 191 -24.97 3.77 -9.15
CA ALA A 191 -25.58 3.99 -7.85
C ALA A 191 -24.95 3.12 -6.75
N ASP A 192 -24.58 1.87 -7.07
CA ASP A 192 -23.89 0.99 -6.12
C ASP A 192 -22.50 1.55 -5.77
N TRP A 193 -21.75 2.05 -6.75
CA TRP A 193 -20.44 2.68 -6.50
C TRP A 193 -20.55 3.99 -5.71
N ILE A 194 -21.53 4.83 -6.01
CA ILE A 194 -21.83 6.03 -5.22
C ILE A 194 -22.19 5.64 -3.79
N GLN A 195 -22.97 4.57 -3.61
CA GLN A 195 -23.29 4.06 -2.28
C GLN A 195 -22.01 3.70 -1.53
N GLU A 196 -21.08 2.96 -2.13
CA GLU A 196 -19.84 2.55 -1.45
C GLU A 196 -18.85 3.70 -1.19
N LEU A 197 -18.63 4.57 -2.18
CA LEU A 197 -17.62 5.63 -2.10
C LEU A 197 -18.10 6.93 -1.46
N VAL A 198 -19.41 7.11 -1.27
CA VAL A 198 -19.98 8.35 -0.74
C VAL A 198 -20.89 8.11 0.46
N THR A 199 -21.72 7.07 0.40
CA THR A 199 -22.76 6.86 1.44
C THR A 199 -22.27 5.97 2.57
N ASN A 200 -21.51 4.93 2.25
CA ASN A 200 -21.04 3.91 3.19
C ASN A 200 -19.66 4.19 3.78
N THR A 201 -19.00 5.28 3.38
CA THR A 201 -17.64 5.63 3.87
C THR A 201 -17.56 5.92 5.36
N GLY A 202 -18.63 5.74 6.15
CA GLY A 202 -18.62 6.02 7.59
C GLY A 202 -18.44 7.52 7.86
N ASP A 203 -17.57 7.85 8.81
CA ASP A 203 -17.27 9.24 9.18
C ASP A 203 -16.20 9.88 8.28
N GLY A 204 -15.44 9.07 7.53
CA GLY A 204 -14.35 9.53 6.67
C GLY A 204 -14.79 9.97 5.28
N THR A 205 -13.81 10.18 4.39
CA THR A 205 -14.08 10.71 3.04
C THR A 205 -13.27 9.97 1.98
N ALA A 206 -13.92 9.60 0.89
CA ALA A 206 -13.24 9.20 -0.33
C ALA A 206 -12.95 10.43 -1.21
N THR A 207 -11.76 10.51 -1.76
CA THR A 207 -11.29 11.66 -2.54
C THR A 207 -10.69 11.27 -3.88
N VAL A 208 -10.68 12.20 -4.84
CA VAL A 208 -9.84 12.14 -6.04
C VAL A 208 -8.89 13.34 -6.03
N GLY A 209 -7.58 13.08 -5.96
CA GLY A 209 -6.58 14.13 -5.84
C GLY A 209 -6.81 15.04 -4.62
N GLY A 210 -7.32 14.48 -3.52
CA GLY A 210 -7.71 15.23 -2.32
C GLY A 210 -9.03 16.01 -2.43
N THR A 211 -9.76 15.95 -3.55
CA THR A 211 -11.11 16.53 -3.66
C THR A 211 -12.16 15.50 -3.28
N ALA A 212 -13.07 15.84 -2.37
CA ALA A 212 -14.12 14.92 -1.91
C ALA A 212 -15.05 14.47 -3.04
N ILE A 213 -15.30 13.17 -3.09
CA ILE A 213 -16.29 12.56 -3.97
C ILE A 213 -17.66 12.72 -3.32
N THR A 214 -18.64 13.13 -4.11
CA THR A 214 -20.04 13.28 -3.73
C THR A 214 -20.90 12.64 -4.82
N ALA A 215 -22.16 12.36 -4.52
CA ALA A 215 -23.09 11.89 -5.54
C ALA A 215 -23.25 12.90 -6.71
N GLY A 216 -23.03 14.19 -6.47
CA GLY A 216 -23.21 15.25 -7.46
C GLY A 216 -22.04 15.44 -8.43
N ASN A 217 -20.84 14.96 -8.08
CA ASN A 217 -19.64 15.08 -8.91
C ASN A 217 -19.00 13.71 -9.23
N PHE A 218 -19.67 12.60 -8.88
CA PHE A 218 -19.12 11.26 -9.08
C PHE A 218 -18.74 10.98 -10.55
N THR A 219 -19.62 11.33 -11.48
CA THR A 219 -19.42 11.13 -12.92
C THR A 219 -18.43 12.09 -13.55
N ASP A 220 -18.04 13.16 -12.85
CA ASP A 220 -16.93 14.01 -13.28
C ASP A 220 -15.59 13.31 -13.11
N TYR A 221 -15.51 12.35 -12.16
CA TYR A 221 -14.29 11.64 -11.83
C TYR A 221 -14.25 10.21 -12.33
N PHE A 222 -15.39 9.51 -12.40
CA PHE A 222 -15.41 8.08 -12.69
C PHE A 222 -16.34 7.69 -13.83
N GLU A 223 -15.88 6.72 -14.62
CA GLU A 223 -16.67 5.96 -15.58
C GLU A 223 -16.95 4.58 -15.01
N VAL A 224 -18.22 4.16 -15.05
CA VAL A 224 -18.66 2.82 -14.62
C VAL A 224 -19.04 2.01 -15.85
N THR A 225 -18.22 1.01 -16.17
CA THR A 225 -18.44 0.11 -17.31
C THR A 225 -19.01 -1.23 -16.85
N PRO A 226 -20.21 -1.64 -17.30
CA PRO A 226 -20.75 -2.96 -16.98
C PRO A 226 -19.88 -4.11 -17.50
N ILE A 227 -19.75 -5.18 -16.73
CA ILE A 227 -19.06 -6.40 -17.14
C ILE A 227 -20.09 -7.39 -17.70
N SER A 228 -19.81 -7.97 -18.88
CA SER A 228 -20.66 -8.99 -19.47
C SER A 228 -20.73 -10.22 -18.56
N GLY A 229 -21.92 -10.54 -18.05
CA GLY A 229 -22.13 -11.64 -17.09
C GLY A 229 -22.38 -11.18 -15.65
N GLY A 230 -22.37 -9.87 -15.39
CA GLY A 230 -22.65 -9.27 -14.08
C GLY A 230 -21.47 -8.47 -13.55
N GLY A 231 -21.77 -7.48 -12.70
CA GLY A 231 -20.77 -6.59 -12.14
C GLY A 231 -20.44 -5.38 -13.01
N SER A 232 -19.46 -4.61 -12.57
CA SER A 232 -18.98 -3.41 -13.24
C SER A 232 -17.53 -3.10 -12.88
N THR A 233 -16.91 -2.28 -13.72
CA THR A 233 -15.57 -1.75 -13.56
C THR A 233 -15.64 -0.23 -13.41
N LEU A 234 -15.03 0.28 -12.36
CA LEU A 234 -14.78 1.69 -12.11
C LEU A 234 -13.39 2.07 -12.65
N THR A 235 -13.32 3.14 -13.45
CA THR A 235 -12.07 3.75 -13.93
C THR A 235 -12.15 5.26 -13.78
N LEU A 236 -11.02 5.95 -13.60
CA LEU A 236 -11.01 7.41 -13.65
C LEU A 236 -11.34 7.90 -15.06
N VAL A 237 -12.18 8.94 -15.12
CA VAL A 237 -12.34 9.78 -16.31
C VAL A 237 -11.06 10.60 -16.42
N PRO A 238 -10.29 10.48 -17.52
CA PRO A 238 -9.12 11.32 -17.69
C PRO A 238 -9.55 12.79 -17.69
N GLU A 239 -8.89 13.61 -16.87
CA GLU A 239 -9.15 15.05 -16.89
C GLU A 239 -9.03 15.55 -18.33
N PRO A 240 -9.99 16.34 -18.85
CA PRO A 240 -9.95 16.83 -20.21
C PRO A 240 -8.69 17.66 -20.40
N SER A 241 -7.68 17.02 -20.97
CA SER A 241 -6.30 17.51 -21.02
C SER A 241 -6.28 18.94 -21.54
N SER A 242 -5.92 19.87 -20.65
CA SER A 242 -5.66 21.26 -20.99
C SER A 242 -4.56 21.39 -22.08
N VAL A 243 -3.86 20.28 -22.37
CA VAL A 243 -2.92 20.06 -23.46
C VAL A 243 -3.58 20.13 -24.85
N ALA A 244 -4.82 19.63 -25.03
CA ALA A 244 -5.56 19.82 -26.28
C ALA A 244 -5.89 21.31 -26.51
N LEU A 245 -6.22 22.02 -25.43
CA LEU A 245 -6.55 23.45 -25.46
C LEU A 245 -5.32 24.33 -25.74
N LEU A 246 -4.15 23.97 -25.20
CA LEU A 246 -2.88 24.64 -25.50
C LEU A 246 -2.35 24.30 -26.90
N GLY A 247 -2.56 23.07 -27.36
CA GLY A 247 -2.23 22.63 -28.72
C GLY A 247 -3.03 23.37 -29.79
N LEU A 248 -4.34 23.53 -29.60
CA LEU A 248 -5.20 24.34 -30.48
C LEU A 248 -4.91 25.84 -30.34
N GLY A 249 -4.66 26.33 -29.14
CA GLY A 249 -4.30 27.73 -28.88
C GLY A 249 -2.98 28.14 -29.54
N GLY A 250 -1.96 27.27 -29.49
CA GLY A 250 -0.67 27.47 -30.16
C GLY A 250 -0.78 27.44 -31.68
N LEU A 251 -1.56 26.52 -32.24
CA LEU A 251 -1.82 26.46 -33.68
C LEU A 251 -2.58 27.70 -34.18
N ALA A 252 -3.57 28.16 -33.41
CA ALA A 252 -4.30 29.39 -33.71
C ALA A 252 -3.39 30.63 -33.68
N LEU A 253 -2.42 30.69 -32.75
CA LEU A 253 -1.44 31.78 -32.68
C LEU A 253 -0.48 31.77 -33.88
N ILE A 254 -0.04 30.58 -34.32
CA ILE A 254 0.82 30.41 -35.50
C ILE A 254 0.07 30.78 -36.79
N MET A 255 -1.20 30.39 -36.91
CA MET A 255 -2.03 30.75 -38.06
C MET A 255 -2.34 32.26 -38.11
N ARG A 256 -2.41 32.95 -36.97
CA ARG A 256 -2.63 34.41 -36.90
C ARG A 256 -1.44 35.23 -37.43
N ARG A 257 -0.23 34.70 -37.42
CA ARG A 257 1.00 35.40 -37.85
C ARG A 257 1.24 35.39 -39.37
N ARG A 258 0.38 34.73 -40.15
CA ARG A 258 0.50 34.61 -41.62
C ARG A 258 -0.34 35.62 -42.42
N LYS A 259 -0.75 36.74 -41.81
CA LYS A 259 -1.38 37.87 -42.53
C LYS A 259 -0.44 39.06 -42.60
#